data_AF-A0A529LB55-F1
#
_entry.id   AF-A0A529LB55-F1
#
_cell.length_a   1.000
_cell.length_b   1.000
_cell.length_c   1.000
_cell.angle_alpha   90.00
_cell.angle_beta   90.00
_cell.angle_gamma   90.00
#
_symmetry.space_group_name_H-M   'P 1'
#
loop_
_entity.id
_entity.type
_entity.pdbx_description
1 polymer ?
#
loop_
_entity_poly.entity_id
_entity_poly.type
_entity_poly.pdbx_seq_one_letter_code
_entity_poly.pdbx_strand_id
1 'polypeptide(L)'
;YGTETVKPALKIVGPGSPWVVAAKSVLSSVINTGLPAGPSEAIIFADDSVDGGLAALDLLIEAEHGPDSSAYLVTHSRKVAEAALAALPEHWSRMTEQRVEFSRAVLTGKRGGIVLTASLEDSYRFINDYAPEHLEILSKEPFAHLGRITEAAEILMGPHTPVTLANFVLGPNAVLP
;
A
#
# COMPACT_ATOMS: atom_id res chain seq x y z
N TYR A 1 -14.16 -17.42 23.81
CA TYR A 1 -14.86 -18.31 24.77
C TYR A 1 -13.96 -19.38 25.36
N GLY A 2 -13.22 -20.11 24.53
CA GLY A 2 -12.42 -21.27 24.98
C GLY A 2 -13.18 -22.59 24.85
N THR A 3 -12.46 -23.70 24.77
CA THR A 3 -12.95 -25.08 24.68
C THR A 3 -12.16 -25.99 25.65
N GLU A 4 -12.44 -27.29 25.66
CA GLU A 4 -11.70 -28.28 26.45
C GLU A 4 -10.19 -28.32 26.12
N THR A 5 -9.83 -27.99 24.88
CA THR A 5 -8.44 -28.05 24.38
C THR A 5 -7.83 -26.67 24.12
N VAL A 6 -8.63 -25.64 23.86
CA VAL A 6 -8.16 -24.28 23.56
C VAL A 6 -8.62 -23.32 24.66
N LYS A 7 -7.68 -22.87 25.50
CA LYS A 7 -8.00 -21.90 26.56
C LYS A 7 -8.46 -20.56 25.96
N PRO A 8 -9.35 -19.81 26.66
CA PRO A 8 -9.72 -18.47 26.22
C PRO A 8 -8.50 -17.54 26.18
N ALA A 9 -8.47 -16.66 25.19
CA ALA A 9 -7.51 -15.55 25.08
C ALA A 9 -8.23 -14.22 25.30
N LEU A 10 -7.52 -13.25 25.89
CA LEU A 10 -8.05 -11.90 26.13
C LEU A 10 -7.92 -11.00 24.89
N LYS A 11 -6.97 -11.31 24.00
CA LYS A 11 -6.70 -10.56 22.77
C LYS A 11 -6.38 -11.53 21.64
N ILE A 12 -6.99 -11.30 20.47
CA ILE A 12 -6.72 -12.06 19.25
C ILE A 12 -6.48 -11.05 18.12
N VAL A 13 -5.24 -11.01 17.63
CA VAL A 13 -4.79 -10.12 16.55
C VAL A 13 -4.51 -10.92 15.28
N GLY A 14 -4.34 -10.20 14.18
CA GLY A 14 -4.07 -10.76 12.86
C GLY A 14 -5.23 -10.53 11.89
N PRO A 15 -4.92 -10.33 10.60
CA PRO A 15 -5.92 -10.28 9.55
C PRO A 15 -6.49 -11.69 9.30
N GLY A 16 -7.52 -11.77 8.47
CA GLY A 16 -8.09 -13.05 8.05
C GLY A 16 -9.21 -12.86 7.04
N SER A 17 -9.79 -13.98 6.63
CA SER A 17 -10.92 -13.96 5.68
C SER A 17 -12.10 -13.15 6.23
N PRO A 18 -13.08 -12.77 5.39
CA PRO A 18 -14.28 -12.07 5.86
C PRO A 18 -14.99 -12.75 7.03
N TRP A 19 -14.90 -14.08 7.13
CA TRP A 19 -15.41 -14.85 8.27
C TRP A 19 -14.65 -14.58 9.57
N VAL A 20 -13.32 -14.45 9.52
CA VAL A 20 -12.50 -14.09 10.68
C VAL A 20 -12.81 -12.66 11.11
N VAL A 21 -12.93 -11.73 10.16
CA VAL A 21 -13.30 -10.33 10.44
C VAL A 21 -14.68 -10.24 11.08
N ALA A 22 -15.68 -10.96 10.55
CA ALA A 22 -17.02 -11.02 11.12
C ALA A 22 -17.03 -11.63 12.54
N ALA A 23 -16.29 -12.73 12.75
CA ALA A 23 -16.18 -13.35 14.06
C ALA A 23 -15.52 -12.41 15.08
N LYS A 24 -14.43 -11.72 14.71
CA LYS A 24 -13.80 -10.70 15.54
C LYS A 24 -14.80 -9.59 15.89
N SER A 25 -15.53 -9.07 14.89
CA SER A 25 -16.54 -8.02 15.09
C SER A 25 -17.61 -8.40 16.12
N VAL A 26 -18.24 -9.58 15.97
CA VAL A 26 -19.26 -10.08 16.92
C VAL A 26 -18.69 -10.30 18.33
N LEU A 27 -17.41 -10.65 18.43
CA LEU A 27 -16.73 -10.93 19.69
C LEU A 27 -16.01 -9.72 20.29
N SER A 28 -16.14 -8.53 19.72
CA SER A 28 -15.44 -7.30 20.18
C SER A 28 -15.76 -6.90 21.63
N SER A 29 -16.90 -7.34 22.18
CA SER A 29 -17.27 -7.18 23.59
C SER A 29 -16.67 -8.24 24.52
N VAL A 30 -16.12 -9.31 23.97
CA VAL A 30 -15.59 -10.49 24.70
C VAL A 30 -14.06 -10.55 24.63
N ILE A 31 -13.48 -10.14 23.51
CA ILE A 31 -12.03 -10.13 23.27
C ILE A 31 -11.60 -8.78 22.69
N ASN A 32 -10.35 -8.40 22.97
CA ASN A 32 -9.71 -7.33 22.20
C ASN A 32 -9.33 -7.87 20.81
N THR A 33 -9.91 -7.30 19.76
CA THR A 33 -9.76 -7.74 18.37
C THR A 33 -8.59 -7.07 17.64
N GLY A 34 -7.98 -6.04 18.25
CA GLY A 34 -7.10 -5.11 17.55
C GLY A 34 -7.82 -4.31 16.47
N LEU A 35 -7.05 -3.77 15.53
CA LEU A 35 -7.55 -3.03 14.38
C LEU A 35 -8.44 -3.93 13.49
N PRO A 36 -9.53 -3.40 12.93
CA PRO A 36 -10.29 -4.11 11.90
C PRO A 36 -9.40 -4.30 10.66
N ALA A 37 -9.56 -5.41 9.96
CA ALA A 37 -8.86 -5.62 8.70
C ALA A 37 -9.69 -5.01 7.55
N GLY A 38 -9.02 -4.30 6.65
CA GLY A 38 -9.53 -3.86 5.36
C GLY A 38 -8.72 -4.49 4.22
N PRO A 39 -9.02 -4.12 2.96
CA PRO A 39 -8.09 -4.34 1.85
C PRO A 39 -6.76 -3.65 2.15
N SER A 40 -5.65 -4.32 1.81
CA SER A 40 -4.30 -3.74 1.89
C SER A 40 -4.17 -2.60 0.88
N GLU A 41 -3.41 -1.57 1.24
CA GLU A 41 -3.23 -0.41 0.38
C GLU A 41 -1.84 0.22 0.41
N ALA A 42 -1.47 0.81 -0.72
CA ALA A 42 -0.23 1.56 -0.86
C ALA A 42 -0.38 2.76 -1.80
N ILE A 43 0.24 3.87 -1.42
CA ILE A 43 0.53 4.99 -2.31
C ILE A 43 2.03 5.07 -2.54
N ILE A 44 2.41 5.11 -3.82
CA ILE A 44 3.75 5.46 -4.26
C ILE A 44 3.71 6.93 -4.69
N PHE A 45 4.23 7.83 -3.86
CA PHE A 45 4.42 9.22 -4.25
C PHE A 45 5.78 9.37 -4.93
N ALA A 46 5.81 9.86 -6.16
CA ALA A 46 7.04 10.07 -6.91
C ALA A 46 7.15 11.52 -7.40
N ASP A 47 8.23 12.20 -7.06
CA ASP A 47 8.58 13.49 -7.66
C ASP A 47 9.33 13.33 -8.99
N ASP A 48 9.74 14.43 -9.63
CA ASP A 48 10.43 14.39 -10.92
C ASP A 48 11.91 13.95 -10.86
N SER A 49 12.43 13.71 -9.65
CA SER A 49 13.84 13.36 -9.41
C SER A 49 14.14 11.86 -9.60
N VAL A 50 13.09 11.02 -9.61
CA VAL A 50 13.16 9.56 -9.73
C VAL A 50 12.70 9.06 -11.10
N ASP A 51 13.06 7.80 -11.40
CA ASP A 51 12.62 7.13 -12.62
C ASP A 51 11.20 6.55 -12.44
N GLY A 52 10.32 6.78 -13.41
CA GLY A 52 8.95 6.27 -13.35
C GLY A 52 8.86 4.75 -13.42
N GLY A 53 9.85 4.08 -14.02
CA GLY A 53 9.92 2.62 -14.04
C GLY A 53 10.16 2.01 -12.67
N LEU A 54 10.89 2.70 -11.78
CA LEU A 54 11.01 2.31 -10.37
C LEU A 54 9.67 2.48 -9.65
N ALA A 55 9.01 3.63 -9.83
CA ALA A 55 7.68 3.86 -9.23
C ALA A 55 6.64 2.83 -9.71
N ALA A 56 6.71 2.40 -10.97
CA ALA A 56 5.89 1.30 -11.48
C ALA A 56 6.23 -0.04 -10.84
N LEU A 57 7.51 -0.32 -10.57
CA LEU A 57 7.93 -1.55 -9.90
C LEU A 57 7.39 -1.61 -8.46
N ASP A 58 7.53 -0.52 -7.71
CA ASP A 58 7.05 -0.45 -6.32
C ASP A 58 5.52 -0.46 -6.25
N LEU A 59 4.83 0.17 -7.21
CA LEU A 59 3.37 0.10 -7.34
C LEU A 59 2.86 -1.34 -7.50
N LEU A 60 3.64 -2.20 -8.16
CA LEU A 60 3.26 -3.61 -8.37
C LEU A 60 3.33 -4.43 -7.09
N ILE A 61 4.12 -4.03 -6.08
CA ILE A 61 4.23 -4.76 -4.80
C ILE A 61 2.86 -4.92 -4.14
N GLU A 62 2.08 -3.84 -4.08
CA GLU A 62 0.72 -3.90 -3.52
C GLU A 62 -0.29 -4.43 -4.55
N ALA A 63 -0.20 -3.99 -5.81
CA ALA A 63 -1.16 -4.41 -6.84
C ALA A 63 -1.17 -5.93 -7.07
N GLU A 64 -0.05 -6.62 -6.86
CA GLU A 64 0.04 -8.08 -7.01
C GLU A 64 -0.48 -8.86 -5.80
N HIS A 65 -0.73 -8.20 -4.66
CA HIS A 65 -1.04 -8.85 -3.40
C HIS A 65 -2.39 -9.59 -3.46
N GLY A 66 -3.42 -8.95 -4.00
CA GLY A 66 -4.73 -9.54 -4.27
C GLY A 66 -5.57 -8.69 -5.24
N PRO A 67 -6.63 -9.25 -5.83
CA PRO A 67 -7.49 -8.52 -6.77
C PRO A 67 -8.33 -7.44 -6.10
N ASP A 68 -8.36 -7.41 -4.76
CA ASP A 68 -9.05 -6.44 -3.94
C ASP A 68 -8.17 -5.35 -3.34
N SER A 69 -6.84 -5.42 -3.49
CA SER A 69 -5.86 -4.41 -3.06
C SER A 69 -6.13 -3.02 -3.66
N SER A 70 -5.59 -2.00 -3.00
CA SER A 70 -5.63 -0.61 -3.46
C SER A 70 -4.23 -0.07 -3.69
N ALA A 71 -3.90 0.36 -4.91
CA ALA A 71 -2.52 0.74 -5.26
C ALA A 71 -2.49 1.95 -6.21
N TYR A 72 -1.92 3.07 -5.76
CA TYR A 72 -1.85 4.30 -6.55
C TYR A 72 -0.43 4.85 -6.68
N LEU A 73 0.00 5.15 -7.89
CA LEU A 73 1.13 6.04 -8.13
C LEU A 73 0.61 7.48 -8.18
N VAL A 74 1.01 8.30 -7.22
CA VAL A 74 0.68 9.73 -7.17
C VAL A 74 1.89 10.54 -7.62
N THR A 75 1.74 11.34 -8.66
CA THR A 75 2.81 12.22 -9.13
C THR A 75 2.25 13.47 -9.78
N HIS A 76 2.97 14.58 -9.68
CA HIS A 76 2.71 15.79 -10.47
C HIS A 76 3.54 15.82 -11.77
N SER A 77 4.46 14.86 -11.94
CA SER A 77 5.36 14.79 -13.07
C SER A 77 4.77 13.91 -14.16
N ARG A 78 4.35 14.54 -15.27
CA ARG A 78 3.90 13.82 -16.47
C ARG A 78 4.95 12.83 -16.99
N LYS A 79 6.23 13.22 -16.92
CA LYS A 79 7.36 12.37 -17.31
C LYS A 79 7.38 11.07 -16.51
N VAL A 80 7.21 11.15 -15.18
CA VAL A 80 7.19 9.98 -14.29
C VAL A 80 5.98 9.10 -14.58
N ALA A 81 4.80 9.70 -14.73
CA ALA A 81 3.58 8.97 -15.06
C ALA A 81 3.69 8.19 -16.39
N GLU A 82 4.21 8.83 -17.44
CA GLU A 82 4.38 8.21 -18.75
C GLU A 82 5.46 7.12 -18.74
N ALA A 83 6.57 7.33 -18.03
CA ALA A 83 7.62 6.33 -17.85
C ALA A 83 7.12 5.10 -17.06
N ALA A 84 6.34 5.33 -15.99
CA ALA A 84 5.72 4.27 -15.22
C ALA A 84 4.78 3.42 -16.08
N LEU A 85 3.89 4.07 -16.84
CA LEU A 85 2.97 3.39 -17.75
C LEU A 85 3.71 2.55 -18.80
N ALA A 86 4.82 3.07 -19.33
CA ALA A 86 5.64 2.36 -20.32
C ALA A 86 6.41 1.16 -19.73
N ALA A 87 6.75 1.19 -18.44
CA ALA A 87 7.48 0.11 -17.76
C ALA A 87 6.60 -1.07 -17.34
N LEU A 88 5.31 -0.83 -17.01
CA LEU A 88 4.39 -1.86 -16.53
C LEU A 88 4.34 -3.15 -17.39
N PRO A 89 4.29 -3.09 -18.74
CA PRO A 89 4.29 -4.31 -19.56
C PRO A 89 5.57 -5.14 -19.43
N GLU A 90 6.74 -4.51 -19.28
CA GLU A 90 8.00 -5.21 -19.07
C GLU A 90 8.00 -5.91 -17.71
N HIS A 91 7.59 -5.21 -16.65
CA HIS A 91 7.48 -5.79 -15.31
C HIS A 91 6.51 -6.97 -15.26
N TRP A 92 5.30 -6.82 -15.84
CA TRP A 92 4.32 -7.90 -15.93
C TRP A 92 4.85 -9.13 -16.69
N SER A 93 5.70 -8.94 -17.70
CA SER A 93 6.29 -10.06 -18.45
C SER A 93 7.20 -10.96 -17.59
N ARG A 94 7.61 -10.49 -16.41
CA ARG A 94 8.52 -11.17 -15.47
C ARG A 94 7.78 -11.74 -14.25
N MET A 95 6.47 -11.54 -14.17
CA MET A 95 5.62 -12.00 -13.09
C MET A 95 4.88 -13.30 -13.48
N THR A 96 4.34 -14.00 -12.49
CA THR A 96 3.46 -15.14 -12.76
C THR A 96 2.10 -14.67 -13.27
N GLU A 97 1.42 -15.51 -14.06
CA GLU A 97 0.11 -15.20 -14.65
C GLU A 97 -0.89 -14.71 -13.59
N GLN A 98 -0.99 -15.40 -12.46
CA GLN A 98 -1.88 -15.03 -11.35
C GLN A 98 -1.58 -13.62 -10.79
N ARG A 99 -0.30 -13.28 -10.61
CA ARG A 99 0.10 -11.96 -10.09
C ARG A 99 -0.20 -10.85 -11.09
N VAL A 100 -0.02 -11.13 -12.39
CA VAL A 100 -0.42 -10.21 -13.46
C VAL A 100 -1.94 -10.01 -13.49
N GLU A 101 -2.73 -11.08 -13.30
CA GLU A 101 -4.20 -10.96 -13.23
C GLU A 101 -4.66 -10.07 -12.09
N PHE A 102 -4.10 -10.26 -10.88
CA PHE A 102 -4.41 -9.42 -9.72
C PHE A 102 -4.01 -7.96 -9.97
N SER A 103 -2.76 -7.74 -10.37
CA SER A 103 -2.25 -6.40 -10.65
C SER A 103 -3.06 -5.68 -11.73
N ARG A 104 -3.42 -6.36 -12.82
CA ARG A 104 -4.26 -5.79 -13.88
C ARG A 104 -5.64 -5.45 -13.36
N ALA A 105 -6.26 -6.30 -12.54
CA ALA A 105 -7.57 -6.02 -11.95
C ALA A 105 -7.56 -4.77 -11.06
N VAL A 106 -6.49 -4.57 -10.28
CA VAL A 106 -6.31 -3.38 -9.43
C VAL A 106 -6.08 -2.14 -10.30
N LEU A 107 -5.04 -2.16 -11.14
CA LEU A 107 -4.55 -0.99 -11.88
C LEU A 107 -5.46 -0.53 -13.03
N THR A 108 -6.34 -1.41 -13.53
CA THR A 108 -7.35 -1.05 -14.55
C THR A 108 -8.76 -0.97 -13.98
N GLY A 109 -8.91 -1.23 -12.68
CA GLY A 109 -10.17 -1.21 -11.96
C GLY A 109 -10.47 0.14 -11.31
N LYS A 110 -11.16 0.07 -10.17
CA LYS A 110 -11.56 1.26 -9.38
C LYS A 110 -10.64 1.55 -8.20
N ARG A 111 -9.63 0.70 -7.97
CA ARG A 111 -8.81 0.67 -6.75
C ARG A 111 -7.34 0.93 -7.04
N GLY A 112 -6.99 1.35 -8.25
CA GLY A 112 -5.60 1.65 -8.53
C GLY A 112 -5.39 2.36 -9.83
N GLY A 113 -4.13 2.68 -10.07
CA GLY A 113 -3.67 3.36 -11.28
C GLY A 113 -2.72 4.52 -10.97
N ILE A 114 -2.63 5.43 -11.92
CA ILE A 114 -1.75 6.60 -11.83
C ILE A 114 -2.60 7.85 -11.64
N VAL A 115 -2.37 8.57 -10.55
CA VAL A 115 -2.96 9.87 -10.24
C VAL A 115 -1.96 10.95 -10.64
N LEU A 116 -2.17 11.53 -11.83
CA LEU A 116 -1.41 12.69 -12.28
C LEU A 116 -2.04 13.97 -11.71
N THR A 117 -1.41 14.55 -10.69
CA THR A 117 -1.88 15.80 -10.07
C THR A 117 -1.37 17.03 -10.82
N ALA A 118 -2.01 18.17 -10.61
CA ALA A 118 -1.62 19.42 -11.29
C ALA A 118 -0.38 20.08 -10.68
N SER A 119 -0.05 19.75 -9.42
CA SER A 119 1.09 20.27 -8.70
C SER A 119 1.55 19.33 -7.60
N LEU A 120 2.74 19.59 -7.05
CA LEU A 120 3.31 18.90 -5.90
C LEU A 120 2.40 19.02 -4.66
N GLU A 121 1.84 20.21 -4.42
CA GLU A 121 0.91 20.44 -3.31
C GLU A 121 -0.40 19.66 -3.48
N ASP A 122 -0.87 19.50 -4.72
CA ASP A 122 -2.03 18.65 -5.00
C ASP A 122 -1.72 17.16 -4.77
N SER A 123 -0.46 16.72 -4.98
CA SER A 123 -0.03 15.37 -4.60
C SER A 123 -0.16 15.16 -3.10
N TYR A 124 0.36 16.08 -2.28
CA TYR A 124 0.26 15.97 -0.82
C TYR A 124 -1.19 15.99 -0.34
N ARG A 125 -2.03 16.88 -0.90
CA ARG A 125 -3.45 16.93 -0.53
C ARG A 125 -4.13 15.60 -0.84
N PHE A 126 -3.90 15.03 -2.02
CA PHE A 126 -4.47 13.72 -2.35
C PHE A 126 -4.01 12.64 -1.36
N ILE A 127 -2.72 12.58 -1.04
CA ILE A 127 -2.16 11.59 -0.09
C ILE A 127 -2.80 11.74 1.29
N ASN A 128 -2.87 12.96 1.81
CA ASN A 128 -3.43 13.23 3.13
C ASN A 128 -4.95 12.98 3.18
N ASP A 129 -5.68 13.30 2.11
CA ASP A 129 -7.12 13.02 2.01
C ASP A 129 -7.37 11.51 1.91
N TYR A 130 -6.45 10.75 1.29
CA TYR A 130 -6.53 9.30 1.15
C TYR A 130 -6.14 8.57 2.44
N ALA A 131 -5.13 9.07 3.17
CA ALA A 131 -4.61 8.52 4.43
C ALA A 131 -4.11 7.06 4.31
N PRO A 132 -3.08 6.78 3.48
CA PRO A 132 -2.70 5.41 3.13
C PRO A 132 -2.11 4.61 4.31
N GLU A 133 -2.39 3.31 4.30
CA GLU A 133 -1.66 2.31 5.10
C GLU A 133 -0.15 2.41 4.86
N HIS A 134 0.31 2.21 3.61
CA HIS A 134 1.71 2.37 3.22
C HIS A 134 1.89 3.59 2.29
N LEU A 135 2.82 4.48 2.64
CA LEU A 135 3.27 5.57 1.77
C LEU A 135 4.75 5.43 1.45
N GLU A 136 5.08 5.23 0.18
CA GLU A 136 6.44 5.42 -0.32
C GLU A 136 6.64 6.84 -0.84
N ILE A 137 7.71 7.50 -0.40
CA ILE A 137 8.17 8.79 -0.92
C ILE A 137 9.41 8.53 -1.80
N LEU A 138 9.17 8.32 -3.09
CA LEU A 138 10.22 8.20 -4.10
C LEU A 138 10.69 9.58 -4.54
N SER A 139 11.71 10.06 -3.83
CA SER A 139 12.43 11.29 -4.12
C SER A 139 13.91 11.10 -3.77
N LYS A 140 14.79 11.86 -4.42
CA LYS A 140 16.19 12.00 -3.99
C LYS A 140 16.32 12.83 -2.71
N GLU A 141 15.32 13.66 -2.38
CA GLU A 141 15.27 14.52 -1.21
C GLU A 141 14.00 14.23 -0.37
N PRO A 142 13.79 13.00 0.12
CA PRO A 142 12.50 12.57 0.71
C PRO A 142 12.07 13.43 1.93
N PHE A 143 13.04 13.95 2.68
CA PHE A 143 12.77 14.83 3.83
C PHE A 143 12.13 16.17 3.44
N ALA A 144 12.28 16.63 2.20
CA ALA A 144 11.61 17.83 1.70
C ALA A 144 10.08 17.66 1.63
N HIS A 145 9.62 16.41 1.50
CA HIS A 145 8.21 16.06 1.39
C HIS A 145 7.60 15.67 2.74
N LEU A 146 8.37 15.01 3.60
CA LEU A 146 7.90 14.41 4.85
C LEU A 146 7.07 15.38 5.72
N GLY A 147 7.51 16.64 5.85
CA GLY A 147 6.82 17.65 6.66
C GLY A 147 5.45 18.10 6.12
N ARG A 148 5.04 17.63 4.94
CA ARG A 148 3.75 17.91 4.30
C ARG A 148 2.76 16.76 4.42
N ILE A 149 3.23 15.58 4.84
CA ILE A 149 2.41 14.40 5.06
C ILE A 149 1.87 14.43 6.49
N THR A 150 0.55 14.44 6.63
CA THR A 150 -0.13 14.44 7.92
C THR A 150 -0.83 13.12 8.21
N GLU A 151 -1.22 12.38 7.17
CA GLU A 151 -1.96 11.13 7.28
C GLU A 151 -1.26 10.04 6.46
N ALA A 152 -0.61 9.10 7.15
CA ALA A 152 -0.08 7.83 6.63
C ALA A 152 0.32 6.96 7.83
N ALA A 153 0.11 5.64 7.77
CA ALA A 153 0.47 4.76 8.87
C ALA A 153 1.97 4.41 8.87
N GLU A 154 2.50 4.06 7.70
CA GLU A 154 3.92 3.86 7.46
C GLU A 154 4.40 4.77 6.34
N ILE A 155 5.54 5.45 6.56
CA ILE A 155 6.20 6.29 5.55
C ILE A 155 7.59 5.74 5.27
N LEU A 156 7.81 5.31 4.03
CA LEU A 156 9.06 4.76 3.53
C LEU A 156 9.74 5.78 2.63
N MET A 157 11.00 6.08 2.93
CA MET A 157 11.67 7.26 2.38
C MET A 157 12.80 6.91 1.42
N GLY A 158 12.67 7.37 0.19
CA GLY A 158 13.70 7.35 -0.83
C GLY A 158 13.70 6.09 -1.70
N PRO A 159 14.56 6.04 -2.74
CA PRO A 159 14.47 5.05 -3.83
C PRO A 159 14.92 3.62 -3.46
N HIS A 160 15.25 3.37 -2.20
CA HIS A 160 15.86 2.13 -1.73
C HIS A 160 15.16 1.57 -0.50
N THR A 161 13.91 1.96 -0.28
CA THR A 161 13.11 1.54 0.89
C THR A 161 11.72 1.10 0.42
N PRO A 162 11.60 0.12 -0.49
CA PRO A 162 10.29 -0.34 -0.95
C PRO A 162 9.54 -1.05 0.18
N VAL A 163 8.20 -1.11 0.09
CA VAL A 163 7.30 -1.79 1.04
C VAL A 163 7.76 -3.22 1.34
N THR A 164 8.32 -3.92 0.35
CA THR A 164 8.86 -5.27 0.55
C THR A 164 9.92 -5.31 1.65
N LEU A 165 10.83 -4.32 1.74
CA LEU A 165 11.82 -4.31 2.81
C LEU A 165 11.18 -4.01 4.18
N ALA A 166 10.22 -3.09 4.22
CA ALA A 166 9.49 -2.74 5.44
C ALA A 166 8.80 -3.97 6.03
N ASN A 167 8.08 -4.71 5.18
CA ASN A 167 7.29 -5.87 5.58
C ASN A 167 8.13 -7.04 6.11
N PHE A 168 9.40 -7.15 5.70
CA PHE A 168 10.20 -8.34 6.00
C PHE A 168 11.43 -8.09 6.87
N VAL A 169 12.14 -6.96 6.72
CA VAL A 169 13.51 -6.85 7.25
C VAL A 169 13.87 -5.53 7.94
N LEU A 170 13.13 -4.44 7.74
CA LEU A 170 13.50 -3.15 8.34
C LEU A 170 13.17 -3.06 9.83
N GLY A 171 12.17 -3.82 10.30
CA GLY A 171 11.78 -3.89 11.71
C GLY A 171 10.47 -3.20 12.13
N PRO A 172 9.88 -2.24 11.39
CA PRO A 172 8.51 -1.80 11.63
C PRO A 172 7.50 -2.95 11.58
N ASN A 173 6.35 -2.76 12.23
CA ASN A 173 5.29 -3.75 12.23
C ASN A 173 4.43 -3.58 10.97
N ALA A 174 4.33 -4.62 10.15
CA ALA A 174 3.51 -4.66 8.94
C ALA A 174 2.00 -4.89 9.20
N VAL A 175 1.56 -4.85 10.46
CA VAL A 175 0.14 -4.85 10.81
C VAL A 175 -0.26 -3.39 11.07
N LEU A 176 -0.72 -2.74 10.00
CA LEU A 176 -1.03 -1.32 9.96
C LEU A 176 -2.56 -1.08 9.91
N PRO A 177 -3.02 0.12 10.31
CA PRO A 177 -4.41 0.56 10.16
C PRO A 177 -4.80 0.86 8.71
#